data_AF-A0AAW2CTX1-F1
#
_entry.id   AF-A0AAW2CTX1-F1
#
_cell.length_a   1.000
_cell.length_b   1.000
_cell.length_c   1.000
_cell.angle_alpha   90.00
_cell.angle_beta   90.00
_cell.angle_gamma   90.00
#
_symmetry.space_group_name_H-M   'P 1'
#
loop_
_entity.id
_entity.type
_entity.pdbx_description
1 polymer ?
#
loop_
_entity_poly.entity_id
_entity_poly.type
_entity_poly.pdbx_seq_one_letter_code
_entity_poly.pdbx_strand_id
1 'polypeptide(L)'
;MKKKQKTTVPEDDTSPRPFLKMVLTDIDREIGLLTSLVNFYDTYMVYPYFDSVSLEQFIKNWLKIETSNQKLLEVIVKLRKKYMKTNTKMGVSESFSDSRDQTTFNLAHKLWSNEKEEDWKLLKMGIIAPVLHGPDEESDAAGADPGCS
;
A
#
# COMPACT_ATOMS: atom_id res chain seq x y z
N MET A 1 -44.42 -2.82 -46.05
CA MET A 1 -43.36 -2.46 -45.08
C MET A 1 -43.87 -2.73 -43.67
N LYS A 2 -43.44 -3.83 -43.03
CA LYS A 2 -43.82 -4.15 -41.64
C LYS A 2 -42.65 -3.82 -40.72
N LYS A 3 -42.84 -2.82 -39.84
CA LYS A 3 -41.90 -2.47 -38.78
C LYS A 3 -41.86 -3.61 -37.75
N LYS A 4 -40.68 -4.22 -37.55
CA LYS A 4 -40.40 -4.98 -36.33
C LYS A 4 -39.68 -4.04 -35.37
N GLN A 5 -40.39 -3.60 -34.34
CA GLN A 5 -39.78 -2.96 -33.19
C GLN A 5 -39.01 -4.05 -32.42
N LYS A 6 -37.68 -3.94 -32.41
CA LYS A 6 -36.83 -4.72 -31.51
C LYS A 6 -36.72 -3.90 -30.23
N THR A 7 -37.47 -4.31 -29.22
CA THR A 7 -37.37 -3.80 -27.85
C THR A 7 -35.94 -4.04 -27.36
N THR A 8 -35.21 -2.95 -27.15
CA THR A 8 -33.96 -2.90 -26.41
C THR A 8 -34.24 -3.17 -24.94
N VAL A 9 -33.80 -4.33 -24.46
CA VAL A 9 -33.52 -4.55 -23.04
C VAL A 9 -32.21 -3.84 -22.75
N PRO A 10 -32.10 -2.97 -21.72
CA PRO A 10 -30.80 -2.49 -21.29
C PRO A 10 -30.10 -3.66 -20.61
N GLU A 11 -29.14 -4.26 -21.31
CA GLU A 11 -28.13 -5.09 -20.67
C GLU A 11 -27.35 -4.17 -19.73
N ASP A 12 -27.59 -4.33 -18.43
CA ASP A 12 -26.68 -3.85 -17.40
C ASP A 12 -25.40 -4.69 -17.51
N ASP A 13 -24.51 -4.24 -18.39
CA ASP A 13 -23.21 -4.81 -18.69
C ASP A 13 -22.23 -4.53 -17.52
N THR A 14 -22.59 -4.99 -16.33
CA THR A 14 -21.74 -4.89 -15.13
C THR A 14 -20.76 -6.05 -15.14
N SER A 15 -19.78 -5.98 -16.04
CA SER A 15 -18.55 -6.77 -15.91
C SER A 15 -17.95 -6.54 -14.51
N PRO A 16 -17.59 -7.58 -13.74
CA PRO A 16 -16.99 -7.42 -12.42
C PRO A 16 -15.83 -6.44 -12.47
N ARG A 17 -15.91 -5.36 -11.67
CA ARG A 17 -14.81 -4.40 -11.62
C ARG A 17 -13.55 -5.12 -11.12
N PRO A 18 -12.38 -4.92 -11.77
CA PRO A 18 -11.15 -5.55 -11.33
C PRO A 18 -10.85 -5.21 -9.86
N PHE A 19 -10.40 -6.21 -9.08
CA PHE A 19 -10.14 -6.08 -7.64
C PHE A 19 -9.38 -4.80 -7.27
N LEU A 20 -8.27 -4.51 -7.98
CA LEU A 20 -7.45 -3.32 -7.75
C LEU A 20 -8.16 -2.00 -8.02
N LYS A 21 -9.17 -1.98 -8.91
CA LYS A 21 -10.01 -0.80 -9.12
C LYS A 21 -10.96 -0.60 -7.93
N MET A 22 -11.49 -1.69 -7.39
CA MET A 22 -12.38 -1.64 -6.22
C MET A 22 -11.64 -1.17 -4.96
N VAL A 23 -10.38 -1.58 -4.76
CA VAL A 23 -9.54 -1.13 -3.63
C VAL A 23 -9.50 0.39 -3.48
N LEU A 24 -9.59 1.15 -4.58
CA LEU A 24 -9.53 2.62 -4.54
C LEU A 24 -10.89 3.29 -4.33
N THR A 25 -11.99 2.54 -4.37
CA THR A 25 -13.36 3.08 -4.32
C THR A 25 -14.23 2.44 -3.25
N ASP A 26 -13.82 1.30 -2.70
CA ASP A 26 -14.53 0.50 -1.72
C ASP A 26 -13.63 0.32 -0.49
N ILE A 27 -14.07 0.86 0.63
CA ILE A 27 -13.28 0.91 1.87
C ILE A 27 -13.00 -0.48 2.44
N ASP A 28 -13.91 -1.44 2.27
CA ASP A 28 -13.72 -2.79 2.80
C ASP A 28 -12.65 -3.53 1.98
N ARG A 29 -12.57 -3.24 0.68
CA ARG A 29 -11.48 -3.74 -0.19
C ARG A 29 -10.15 -3.05 0.09
N GLU A 30 -10.19 -1.75 0.40
CA GLU A 30 -9.01 -1.00 0.84
C GLU A 30 -8.43 -1.58 2.12
N ILE A 31 -9.26 -1.78 3.16
CA ILE A 31 -8.89 -2.46 4.41
C ILE A 31 -8.32 -3.85 4.12
N GLY A 32 -8.96 -4.63 3.26
CA GLY A 32 -8.50 -5.97 2.90
C GLY A 32 -7.10 -5.98 2.27
N LEU A 33 -6.81 -5.06 1.35
CA LEU A 33 -5.47 -4.97 0.75
C LEU A 33 -4.44 -4.48 1.77
N LEU A 34 -4.73 -3.44 2.55
CA LEU A 34 -3.80 -2.92 3.56
C LEU A 34 -3.49 -3.97 4.63
N THR A 35 -4.49 -4.70 5.09
CA THR A 35 -4.33 -5.83 6.01
C THR A 35 -3.44 -6.90 5.39
N SER A 36 -3.62 -7.20 4.11
CA SER A 36 -2.78 -8.18 3.40
C SER A 36 -1.32 -7.74 3.30
N LEU A 37 -1.05 -6.45 3.07
CA LEU A 37 0.30 -5.89 3.05
C LEU A 37 0.98 -6.03 4.42
N VAL A 38 0.26 -5.67 5.49
CA VAL A 38 0.75 -5.78 6.87
C VAL A 38 1.05 -7.25 7.22
N ASN A 39 0.10 -8.16 6.95
CA ASN A 39 0.29 -9.57 7.29
C ASN A 39 1.42 -10.23 6.49
N PHE A 40 1.62 -9.82 5.24
CA PHE A 40 2.75 -10.29 4.45
C PHE A 40 4.08 -9.85 5.05
N TYR A 41 4.19 -8.57 5.43
CA TYR A 41 5.37 -8.06 6.13
C TYR A 41 5.59 -8.79 7.46
N ASP A 42 4.55 -8.95 8.29
CA ASP A 42 4.65 -9.64 9.58
C ASP A 42 5.05 -11.14 9.41
N THR A 43 4.81 -11.73 8.23
CA THR A 43 5.18 -13.13 7.93
C THR A 43 6.59 -13.26 7.37
N TYR A 44 6.98 -12.39 6.44
CA TYR A 44 8.23 -12.52 5.67
C TYR A 44 9.30 -11.49 6.04
N MET A 45 8.98 -10.54 6.93
CA MET A 45 9.82 -9.40 7.32
C MET A 45 10.33 -8.57 6.13
N VAL A 46 9.59 -8.59 5.03
CA VAL A 46 9.89 -7.85 3.80
C VAL A 46 8.60 -7.32 3.21
N TYR A 47 8.59 -6.06 2.76
CA TYR A 47 7.43 -5.50 2.11
C TYR A 47 7.25 -6.11 0.71
N PRO A 48 6.00 -6.34 0.25
CA PRO A 48 5.74 -6.86 -1.09
C PRO A 48 6.39 -6.07 -2.22
N TYR A 49 6.66 -4.79 -2.02
CA TYR A 49 7.23 -3.89 -3.01
C TYR A 49 8.73 -3.63 -2.81
N PHE A 50 9.42 -4.47 -2.04
CA PHE A 50 10.87 -4.36 -1.81
C PHE A 50 11.71 -4.86 -3.00
N ASP A 51 11.30 -5.97 -3.62
CA ASP A 51 11.95 -6.55 -4.80
C ASP A 51 10.90 -7.24 -5.72
N SER A 52 11.29 -7.59 -6.94
CA SER A 52 10.35 -8.22 -7.90
C SER A 52 9.89 -9.61 -7.48
N VAL A 53 10.72 -10.37 -6.76
CA VAL A 53 10.41 -11.72 -6.26
C VAL A 53 9.35 -11.64 -5.17
N SER A 54 9.54 -10.75 -4.20
CA SER A 54 8.59 -10.43 -3.13
C SER A 54 7.25 -9.96 -3.70
N LEU A 55 7.29 -9.14 -4.76
CA LEU A 55 6.08 -8.64 -5.41
C LEU A 55 5.31 -9.74 -6.14
N GLU A 56 6.02 -10.61 -6.87
CA GLU A 56 5.40 -11.75 -7.54
C GLU A 56 4.85 -12.76 -6.54
N GLN A 57 5.57 -13.04 -5.45
CA GLN A 57 5.12 -13.89 -4.36
C GLN A 57 3.83 -13.35 -3.75
N PHE A 58 3.78 -12.04 -3.48
CA PHE A 58 2.59 -11.40 -2.94
C PHE A 58 1.40 -11.47 -3.91
N ILE A 59 1.59 -11.21 -5.21
CA ILE A 59 0.49 -11.26 -6.18
C ILE A 59 -0.01 -12.69 -6.39
N LYS A 60 0.89 -13.63 -6.71
CA LYS A 60 0.53 -14.98 -7.17
C LYS A 60 0.16 -15.90 -6.01
N ASN A 61 0.92 -15.84 -4.93
CA ASN A 61 0.81 -16.84 -3.86
C ASN A 61 0.01 -16.33 -2.66
N TRP A 62 0.13 -15.03 -2.34
CA TRP A 62 -0.60 -14.42 -1.23
C TRP A 62 -2.00 -13.96 -1.64
N LEU A 63 -2.09 -13.00 -2.57
CA LEU A 63 -3.37 -12.44 -3.02
C LEU A 63 -4.11 -13.36 -3.99
N LYS A 64 -3.38 -14.18 -4.76
CA LYS A 64 -3.92 -15.09 -5.79
C LYS A 64 -4.82 -14.36 -6.79
N ILE A 65 -4.38 -13.20 -7.24
CA ILE A 65 -5.07 -12.38 -8.24
C ILE A 65 -4.28 -12.31 -9.53
N GLU A 66 -4.99 -12.14 -10.65
CA GLU A 66 -4.37 -11.89 -11.95
C GLU A 66 -4.19 -10.38 -12.16
N THR A 67 -2.96 -9.90 -11.97
CA THR A 67 -2.59 -8.50 -12.23
C THR A 67 -1.12 -8.38 -12.61
N SER A 68 -0.74 -7.26 -13.23
CA SER A 68 0.66 -6.92 -13.42
C SER A 68 1.24 -6.25 -12.16
N ASN A 69 2.55 -6.42 -11.97
CA ASN A 69 3.33 -5.76 -10.93
C ASN A 69 3.08 -4.24 -10.92
N GLN A 70 3.13 -3.62 -12.10
CA GLN A 70 2.92 -2.18 -12.25
C GLN A 70 1.53 -1.73 -11.74
N LYS A 71 0.47 -2.47 -12.07
CA LYS A 71 -0.90 -2.12 -11.62
C LYS A 71 -1.01 -2.17 -10.10
N LEU A 72 -0.41 -3.16 -9.45
CA LEU A 72 -0.42 -3.24 -7.99
C LEU A 72 0.39 -2.10 -7.37
N LEU A 73 1.60 -1.83 -7.88
CA LEU A 73 2.44 -0.73 -7.40
C LEU A 73 1.73 0.63 -7.54
N GLU A 74 1.05 0.87 -8.66
CA GLU A 74 0.25 2.09 -8.86
C GLU A 74 -0.85 2.25 -7.80
N VAL A 75 -1.52 1.16 -7.41
CA VAL A 75 -2.52 1.19 -6.33
C VAL A 75 -1.86 1.49 -5.00
N ILE A 76 -0.77 0.82 -4.65
CA ILE A 76 -0.02 1.04 -3.40
C ILE A 76 0.43 2.51 -3.30
N VAL A 77 0.98 3.08 -4.38
CA VAL A 77 1.36 4.50 -4.44
C VAL A 77 0.17 5.42 -4.22
N LYS A 78 -1.01 5.10 -4.76
CA LYS A 78 -2.23 5.90 -4.56
C LYS A 78 -2.73 5.82 -3.11
N LEU A 79 -2.70 4.64 -2.50
CA LEU A 79 -3.07 4.45 -1.09
C LEU A 79 -2.13 5.21 -0.15
N ARG A 80 -0.81 5.15 -0.36
CA ARG A 80 0.14 5.96 0.42
C ARG A 80 -0.10 7.45 0.26
N LYS A 81 -0.36 7.92 -0.98
CA LYS A 81 -0.72 9.33 -1.21
C LYS A 81 -1.99 9.75 -0.46
N LYS A 82 -2.99 8.87 -0.40
CA LYS A 82 -4.22 9.09 0.39
C LYS A 82 -3.86 9.21 1.88
N TYR A 83 -3.09 8.27 2.41
CA TYR A 83 -2.62 8.29 3.80
C TYR A 83 -1.86 9.57 4.14
N MET A 84 -0.86 9.97 3.34
CA MET A 84 -0.05 11.17 3.62
C MET A 84 -0.92 12.42 3.69
N LYS A 85 -1.88 12.57 2.76
CA LYS A 85 -2.85 13.68 2.78
C LYS A 85 -3.70 13.68 4.05
N THR A 86 -4.15 12.51 4.49
CA THR A 86 -4.93 12.37 5.72
C THR A 86 -4.07 12.64 6.96
N ASN A 87 -2.85 12.13 7.01
CA ASN A 87 -1.93 12.30 8.14
C ASN A 87 -1.59 13.78 8.38
N THR A 88 -1.37 14.56 7.31
CA THR A 88 -1.18 16.01 7.41
C THR A 88 -2.40 16.74 7.98
N LYS A 89 -3.62 16.25 7.72
CA LYS A 89 -4.86 16.86 8.22
C LYS A 89 -5.16 16.48 9.68
N MET A 90 -4.93 15.22 10.05
CA MET A 90 -5.21 14.73 11.42
C MET A 90 -4.35 15.44 12.48
N GLY A 91 -3.15 15.91 12.12
CA GLY A 91 -2.33 16.78 12.98
C GLY A 91 -2.97 18.14 13.33
N VAL A 92 -4.09 18.50 12.69
CA VAL A 92 -4.82 19.77 12.85
C VAL A 92 -6.11 19.59 13.70
N SER A 93 -6.24 18.51 14.47
CA SER A 93 -7.37 18.18 15.38
C SER A 93 -8.63 17.58 14.75
N GLU A 94 -8.50 16.90 13.62
CA GLU A 94 -9.60 16.15 13.02
C GLU A 94 -9.71 14.74 13.64
N SER A 95 -10.94 14.29 13.92
CA SER A 95 -11.25 12.92 14.33
C SER A 95 -12.00 12.20 13.20
N PHE A 96 -11.77 10.90 13.02
CA PHE A 96 -12.51 10.10 12.04
C PHE A 96 -13.96 9.90 12.48
N SER A 97 -14.91 10.23 11.61
CA SER A 97 -16.34 9.94 11.84
C SER A 97 -16.72 8.49 11.54
N ASP A 98 -16.03 7.83 10.60
CA ASP A 98 -16.21 6.42 10.27
C ASP A 98 -15.05 5.59 10.85
N SER A 99 -15.39 4.57 11.64
CA SER A 99 -14.43 3.62 12.21
C SER A 99 -13.61 2.88 11.15
N ARG A 100 -14.14 2.67 9.94
CA ARG A 100 -13.44 2.05 8.82
C ARG A 100 -12.39 2.98 8.23
N ASP A 101 -12.66 4.27 8.18
CA ASP A 101 -11.66 5.27 7.78
C ASP A 101 -10.51 5.31 8.79
N GLN A 102 -10.83 5.25 10.09
CA GLN A 102 -9.82 5.14 11.14
C GLN A 102 -9.01 3.85 11.01
N THR A 103 -9.65 2.71 10.75
CA THR A 103 -8.98 1.41 10.56
C THR A 103 -8.04 1.45 9.37
N THR A 104 -8.51 1.97 8.23
CA THR A 104 -7.71 2.17 7.02
C THR A 104 -6.50 3.05 7.29
N PHE A 105 -6.71 4.16 8.01
CA PHE A 105 -5.64 5.07 8.39
C PHE A 105 -4.60 4.40 9.30
N ASN A 106 -5.03 3.66 10.32
CA ASN A 106 -4.14 2.98 11.26
C ASN A 106 -3.29 1.90 10.55
N LEU A 107 -3.88 1.13 9.65
CA LEU A 107 -3.15 0.15 8.84
C LEU A 107 -2.11 0.82 7.96
N ALA A 108 -2.51 1.90 7.27
CA ALA A 108 -1.61 2.69 6.43
C ALA A 108 -0.50 3.36 7.24
N HIS A 109 -0.80 3.83 8.45
CA HIS A 109 0.17 4.41 9.37
C HIS A 109 1.22 3.39 9.80
N LYS A 110 0.81 2.16 10.16
CA LYS A 110 1.75 1.06 10.47
C LYS A 110 2.72 0.79 9.31
N LEU A 111 2.25 0.88 8.08
CA LEU A 111 3.08 0.65 6.88
C LEU A 111 4.04 1.81 6.58
N TRP A 112 3.58 3.06 6.71
CA TRP A 112 4.26 4.20 6.07
C TRP A 112 4.63 5.36 7.00
N SER A 113 4.41 5.27 8.31
CA SER A 113 4.77 6.36 9.25
C SER A 113 6.27 6.64 9.32
N ASN A 114 7.09 5.61 9.10
CA ASN A 114 8.55 5.66 9.27
C ASN A 114 9.32 5.67 7.94
N GLU A 115 8.64 5.61 6.80
CA GLU A 115 9.29 5.62 5.48
C GLU A 115 9.68 7.03 5.04
N LYS A 116 10.88 7.20 4.47
CA LYS A 116 11.35 8.48 3.94
C LYS A 116 10.75 8.75 2.55
N GLU A 117 10.63 10.02 2.16
CA GLU A 117 10.07 10.39 0.84
C GLU A 117 10.99 9.91 -0.30
N GLU A 118 12.29 9.79 -0.04
CA GLU A 118 13.35 9.35 -0.95
C GLU A 118 13.12 7.91 -1.42
N ASP A 119 12.86 7.00 -0.48
CA ASP A 119 12.60 5.58 -0.74
C ASP A 119 11.40 5.41 -1.69
N TRP A 120 10.43 6.31 -1.58
CA TRP A 120 9.21 6.28 -2.38
C TRP A 120 9.35 6.91 -3.76
N LYS A 121 10.34 7.77 -4.00
CA LYS A 121 10.62 8.34 -5.33
C LYS A 121 11.02 7.24 -6.31
N LEU A 122 11.75 6.23 -5.84
CA LEU A 122 12.17 5.08 -6.65
C LEU A 122 10.97 4.21 -7.04
N LEU A 123 10.11 3.88 -6.06
CA LEU A 123 8.87 3.13 -6.30
C LEU A 123 7.93 3.84 -7.29
N LYS A 124 7.80 5.17 -7.20
CA LYS A 124 7.03 5.99 -8.16
C LYS A 124 7.57 5.89 -9.59
N MET A 125 8.88 5.67 -9.77
CA MET A 125 9.52 5.49 -11.07
C MET A 125 9.42 4.05 -11.61
N GLY A 126 8.74 3.16 -10.89
CA GLY A 126 8.67 1.73 -11.23
C GLY A 126 9.97 0.99 -10.96
N ILE A 127 10.92 1.64 -10.27
CA ILE A 127 12.15 1.02 -9.82
C ILE A 127 11.82 0.36 -8.48
N ILE A 128 11.73 -0.96 -8.49
CA ILE A 128 11.67 -1.73 -7.26
C ILE A 128 13.07 -1.65 -6.64
N ALA A 129 13.24 -0.72 -5.71
CA ALA A 129 14.53 -0.45 -5.11
C ALA A 129 14.79 -1.42 -3.96
N PRO A 130 15.95 -2.08 -3.92
CA PRO A 130 16.43 -2.68 -2.69
C PRO A 130 16.80 -1.53 -1.74
N VAL A 131 15.84 -1.02 -0.96
CA VAL A 131 16.11 0.04 0.01
C VAL A 131 16.82 -0.58 1.20
N LEU A 132 18.15 -0.56 1.09
CA LEU A 132 19.12 -0.25 2.15
C LEU A 132 18.53 -0.20 3.58
N HIS A 133 18.24 -1.35 4.17
CA HIS A 133 18.49 -1.54 5.60
C HIS A 133 19.81 -2.27 5.69
N GLY A 134 20.91 -1.50 5.67
CA GLY A 134 22.06 -1.91 6.47
C GLY A 134 21.64 -1.87 7.93
N PRO A 135 22.18 -2.74 8.79
CA PRO A 135 21.78 -2.78 10.19
C PRO A 135 22.00 -1.41 10.80
N ASP A 136 20.95 -0.86 11.41
CA ASP A 136 21.10 0.11 12.47
C ASP A 136 21.87 -0.59 13.60
N GLU A 137 23.21 -0.54 13.54
CA GLU A 137 24.06 -0.81 14.69
C GLU A 137 24.27 0.51 15.41
N GLU A 138 23.34 0.78 16.33
CA GLU A 138 23.60 1.59 17.51
C GLU A 138 24.66 0.87 18.34
N SER A 139 25.86 1.43 18.46
CA SER A 139 26.71 1.18 19.62
C SER A 139 27.37 2.48 20.06
N ASP A 140 26.70 3.15 20.99
CA ASP A 140 27.34 4.02 21.95
C ASP A 140 28.45 3.24 22.67
N ALA A 141 29.70 3.56 22.36
CA ALA A 141 30.83 3.23 23.22
C ALA A 141 31.53 4.53 23.60
N ALA A 142 30.99 5.16 24.64
CA ALA A 142 31.69 6.15 25.43
C ALA A 142 32.96 5.49 26.04
N GLY A 143 34.10 5.72 25.39
CA GLY A 143 35.42 5.42 25.92
C GLY A 143 36.21 6.71 26.08
N ALA A 144 35.80 7.56 27.02
CA ALA A 144 36.62 8.68 27.46
C ALA A 144 37.83 8.13 28.23
N ASP A 145 39.01 8.33 27.66
CA ASP A 145 40.32 7.99 28.23
C ASP A 145 40.66 8.97 29.37
N PRO A 146 40.83 8.53 30.64
CA PRO A 146 41.38 9.38 31.69
C PRO A 146 42.87 9.06 31.86
N GLY A 147 43.68 9.57 30.94
CA GLY A 147 45.14 9.53 31.04
C GLY A 147 45.70 10.72 31.83
N CYS A 148 45.50 10.74 33.15
CA CYS A 148 46.30 11.56 34.08
C CYS A 148 47.32 10.68 34.78
N SER A 149 48.61 10.84 34.46
CA SER A 149 49.78 10.80 35.37
C SER A 149 51.04 11.12 34.60
#